data_AF-A0A1F7SYM4-F1
#
_entry.id   AF-A0A1F7SYM4-F1
#
_cell.length_a   1.000
_cell.length_b   1.000
_cell.length_c   1.000
_cell.angle_alpha   90.00
_cell.angle_beta   90.00
_cell.angle_gamma   90.00
#
_symmetry.space_group_name_H-M   'P 1'
#
loop_
_entity.id
_entity.type
_entity.pdbx_description
1 polymer ?
#
loop_
_entity_poly.entity_id
_entity_poly.type
_entity_poly.pdbx_seq_one_letter_code
_entity_poly.pdbx_strand_id
1 'polypeptide(L)'
;MTAYLGDWDFLQPWWWEPILGPVLGLLVLAGLVAVGAGLYFLAARTARLQDYREALRGPEEEEPEEIPEDVRDIQRWLEAELPEVSEEEIEEMEAILERALAEDIHPGMRREIEKRGIPVRLLDLPAPETVKDVGYLPTAIWHPALNAIEIYAALVKDECGRDRRAWRRLIGELLLHEMGHALGLGESEVKDFGV
;
A
#
# COMPACT_ATOMS: atom_id res chain seq x y z
N MET A 1 -21.13 76.10 -31.64
CA MET A 1 -21.19 76.45 -30.22
C MET A 1 -21.43 75.17 -29.45
N THR A 2 -20.36 74.42 -29.22
CA THR A 2 -20.36 73.13 -28.51
C THR A 2 -19.54 73.33 -27.24
N ALA A 3 -20.25 73.48 -26.13
CA ALA A 3 -19.67 73.40 -24.80
C ALA A 3 -20.33 72.21 -24.08
N TYR A 4 -19.56 71.57 -23.20
CA TYR A 4 -19.90 70.45 -22.32
C TYR A 4 -19.84 69.03 -22.93
N LEU A 5 -18.64 68.62 -23.36
CA LEU A 5 -18.15 67.30 -22.99
C LEU A 5 -17.06 67.53 -21.96
N GLY A 6 -17.38 67.28 -20.68
CA GLY A 6 -16.44 67.37 -19.59
C GLY A 6 -15.29 66.38 -19.79
N ASP A 7 -14.08 66.83 -19.45
CA ASP A 7 -12.89 66.01 -19.38
C ASP A 7 -13.16 64.76 -18.53
N TRP A 8 -13.15 63.60 -19.17
CA TRP A 8 -13.15 62.32 -18.47
C TRP A 8 -11.70 61.96 -18.14
N ASP A 9 -11.22 62.45 -17.00
CA ASP A 9 -9.89 62.17 -16.43
C ASP A 9 -9.67 60.69 -16.04
N PHE A 10 -10.58 59.78 -16.39
CA PHE A 10 -10.52 58.34 -16.08
C PHE A 10 -9.35 57.57 -16.72
N LEU A 11 -8.74 58.14 -17.76
CA LEU A 11 -7.59 57.54 -18.45
C LEU A 11 -6.24 58.07 -17.92
N GLN A 12 -6.25 58.92 -16.89
CA GLN A 12 -5.00 59.42 -16.34
C GLN A 12 -4.29 58.33 -15.50
N PRO A 13 -2.97 58.12 -15.66
CA PRO A 13 -2.23 57.00 -15.06
C PRO A 13 -2.33 56.88 -13.53
N TRP A 14 -2.48 58.00 -12.81
CA TRP A 14 -2.56 58.05 -11.34
C TRP A 14 -3.84 57.43 -10.76
N TRP A 15 -4.91 57.27 -11.57
CA TRP A 15 -6.11 56.55 -11.15
C TRP A 15 -5.89 55.04 -11.02
N TRP A 16 -4.97 54.49 -11.81
CA TRP A 16 -4.72 53.05 -11.87
C TRP A 16 -3.60 52.61 -10.93
N GLU A 17 -2.71 53.51 -10.51
CA GLU A 17 -1.66 53.24 -9.52
C GLU A 17 -2.13 52.51 -8.24
N PRO A 18 -3.23 52.91 -7.57
CA PRO A 18 -3.68 52.23 -6.35
C PRO A 18 -4.30 50.84 -6.62
N ILE A 19 -4.63 50.51 -7.87
CA ILE A 19 -5.25 49.22 -8.25
C ILE A 19 -4.20 48.26 -8.81
N LEU A 20 -3.29 48.76 -9.65
CA LEU A 20 -2.27 47.95 -10.32
C LEU A 20 -1.27 47.36 -9.32
N GLY A 21 -0.87 48.11 -8.29
CA GLY A 21 0.06 47.64 -7.26
C GLY A 21 -0.45 46.39 -6.51
N PRO A 22 -1.65 46.44 -5.90
CA PRO A 22 -2.25 45.28 -5.22
C PRO A 22 -2.49 44.08 -6.16
N VAL A 23 -2.93 44.33 -7.40
CA VAL A 23 -3.18 43.26 -8.38
C VAL A 23 -1.88 42.56 -8.79
N LEU A 24 -0.81 43.32 -9.04
CA LEU A 24 0.53 42.76 -9.29
C LEU A 24 1.05 41.97 -8.09
N GLY A 25 0.84 42.47 -6.87
CA GLY A 25 1.20 41.75 -5.63
C GLY A 25 0.46 40.41 -5.50
N LEU A 26 -0.83 40.38 -5.80
CA LEU A 26 -1.65 39.17 -5.82
C LEU A 26 -1.19 38.17 -6.88
N LEU A 27 -0.84 38.64 -8.09
CA LEU A 27 -0.32 37.79 -9.16
C LEU A 27 1.04 37.18 -8.79
N VAL A 28 1.92 37.94 -8.14
CA VAL A 28 3.21 37.43 -7.64
C VAL A 28 3.00 36.38 -6.55
N LEU A 29 2.09 36.63 -5.61
CA LEU A 29 1.77 35.68 -4.54
C LEU A 29 1.17 34.38 -5.10
N ALA A 30 0.21 34.49 -6.02
CA ALA A 30 -0.40 33.35 -6.70
C ALA A 30 0.65 32.55 -7.50
N GLY A 31 1.58 33.25 -8.16
CA GLY A 31 2.72 32.63 -8.83
C GLY A 31 3.62 31.85 -7.88
N LEU A 32 3.98 32.42 -6.74
CA LEU A 32 4.79 31.75 -5.72
C LEU A 32 4.11 30.51 -5.15
N VAL A 33 2.81 30.58 -4.87
CA VAL A 33 2.03 29.42 -4.40
C VAL A 33 1.96 28.34 -5.49
N ALA A 34 1.76 28.70 -6.75
CA ALA A 34 1.73 27.75 -7.85
C ALA A 34 3.09 27.07 -8.07
N VAL A 35 4.19 27.82 -7.95
CA VAL A 35 5.55 27.24 -8.00
C VAL A 35 5.79 26.32 -6.81
N GLY A 36 5.40 26.71 -5.59
CA GLY A 36 5.49 25.87 -4.41
C GLY A 36 4.69 24.58 -4.53
N ALA A 37 3.45 24.66 -5.01
CA ALA A 37 2.59 23.50 -5.27
C ALA A 37 3.16 22.61 -6.39
N GLY A 38 3.73 23.20 -7.45
CA GLY A 38 4.39 22.47 -8.52
C GLY A 38 5.64 21.73 -8.07
N LEU A 39 6.48 22.38 -7.25
CA LEU A 39 7.66 21.76 -6.64
C LEU A 39 7.27 20.67 -5.65
N TYR A 40 6.24 20.89 -4.82
CA TYR A 40 5.70 19.86 -3.93
C TYR A 40 5.14 18.67 -4.72
N PHE A 41 4.39 18.92 -5.78
CA PHE A 41 3.87 17.87 -6.67
C PHE A 41 5.00 17.10 -7.36
N LEU A 42 6.04 17.79 -7.83
CA LEU A 42 7.25 17.16 -8.40
C LEU A 42 7.99 16.32 -7.35
N ALA A 43 8.20 16.86 -6.15
CA ALA A 43 8.88 16.16 -5.05
C ALA A 43 8.07 14.94 -4.58
N ALA A 44 6.75 15.08 -4.42
CA ALA A 44 5.85 13.99 -4.08
C ALA A 44 5.77 12.94 -5.21
N ARG A 45 5.86 13.36 -6.47
CA ARG A 45 5.94 12.47 -7.62
C ARG A 45 7.26 11.73 -7.68
N THR A 46 8.39 12.38 -7.40
CA THR A 46 9.70 11.72 -7.34
C THR A 46 9.80 10.79 -6.13
N ALA A 47 9.25 11.17 -4.99
CA ALA A 47 9.17 10.32 -3.79
C ALA A 47 8.29 9.10 -4.07
N ARG A 48 7.07 9.29 -4.58
CA ARG A 48 6.22 8.16 -5.01
C ARG A 48 6.91 7.31 -6.09
N LEU A 49 7.58 7.92 -7.06
CA LEU A 49 8.31 7.15 -8.08
C LEU A 49 9.54 6.46 -7.51
N GLN A 50 10.17 6.95 -6.44
CA GLN A 50 11.21 6.22 -5.70
C GLN A 50 10.60 5.07 -4.91
N ASP A 51 9.48 5.29 -4.20
CA ASP A 51 8.73 4.23 -3.50
C ASP A 51 8.26 3.16 -4.50
N TYR A 52 7.77 3.55 -5.68
CA TYR A 52 7.42 2.65 -6.78
C TYR A 52 8.65 2.01 -7.44
N ARG A 53 9.82 2.66 -7.44
CA ARG A 53 11.06 2.11 -8.02
C ARG A 53 11.84 1.27 -7.03
N GLU A 54 11.56 1.39 -5.73
CA GLU A 54 11.90 0.43 -4.69
C GLU A 54 10.94 -0.76 -4.75
N ALA A 55 9.63 -0.52 -4.94
CA ALA A 55 8.65 -1.58 -5.18
C ALA A 55 8.77 -2.27 -6.57
N LEU A 56 9.39 -1.62 -7.55
CA LEU A 56 9.69 -2.14 -8.91
C LEU A 56 11.19 -2.35 -9.15
N ARG A 57 12.03 -2.19 -8.13
CA ARG A 57 13.28 -2.95 -8.09
C ARG A 57 12.82 -4.39 -7.90
N GLY A 58 12.47 -5.02 -9.03
CA GLY A 58 12.53 -6.46 -9.14
C GLY A 58 13.86 -6.89 -8.55
N PRO A 59 13.87 -8.00 -7.81
CA PRO A 59 15.03 -8.40 -7.03
C PRO A 59 16.25 -8.21 -7.92
N GLU A 60 17.23 -7.42 -7.46
CA GLU A 60 18.58 -7.73 -7.91
C GLU A 60 18.68 -9.24 -7.74
N GLU A 61 18.90 -9.95 -8.85
CA GLU A 61 18.95 -11.41 -8.92
C GLU A 61 20.04 -11.92 -7.97
N GLU A 62 19.78 -11.88 -6.66
CA GLU A 62 20.19 -12.91 -5.74
C GLU A 62 19.62 -14.16 -6.39
N GLU A 63 20.52 -15.04 -6.83
CA GLU A 63 20.13 -16.36 -7.32
C GLU A 63 19.10 -16.89 -6.32
N PRO A 64 17.88 -17.24 -6.76
CA PRO A 64 16.85 -17.67 -5.84
C PRO A 64 17.46 -18.76 -4.98
N GLU A 65 17.45 -18.57 -3.66
CA GLU A 65 17.88 -19.61 -2.73
C GLU A 65 17.19 -20.89 -3.17
N GLU A 66 17.99 -21.90 -3.54
CA GLU A 66 17.50 -23.06 -4.27
C GLU A 66 16.56 -23.83 -3.34
N ILE A 67 15.25 -23.60 -3.48
CA ILE A 67 14.24 -24.25 -2.65
C ILE A 67 14.38 -25.76 -2.84
N PRO A 68 14.59 -26.54 -1.77
CA PRO A 68 14.77 -27.98 -1.90
C PRO A 68 13.57 -28.65 -2.59
N GLU A 69 13.80 -29.67 -3.41
CA GLU A 69 12.72 -30.37 -4.11
C GLU A 69 11.96 -31.39 -3.23
N ASP A 70 12.62 -31.93 -2.20
CA ASP A 70 12.04 -32.92 -1.28
C ASP A 70 11.31 -32.24 -0.12
N VAL A 71 10.09 -32.69 0.16
CA VAL A 71 9.20 -32.13 1.21
C VAL A 71 9.89 -32.12 2.59
N ARG A 72 10.71 -33.12 2.90
CA ARG A 72 11.43 -33.18 4.18
C ARG A 72 12.61 -32.22 4.23
N ASP A 73 13.20 -31.92 3.08
CA ASP A 73 14.29 -30.97 2.97
C ASP A 73 13.75 -29.54 3.05
N ILE A 74 12.57 -29.29 2.46
CA ILE A 74 11.83 -28.04 2.60
C ILE A 74 11.51 -27.77 4.07
N GLN A 75 10.96 -28.73 4.82
CA GLN A 75 10.67 -28.51 6.25
C GLN A 75 11.91 -28.07 7.03
N ARG A 76 13.04 -28.77 6.81
CA ARG A 76 14.30 -28.45 7.49
C ARG A 76 14.86 -27.10 7.07
N TRP A 77 14.71 -26.74 5.81
CA TRP A 77 15.10 -25.44 5.28
C TRP A 77 14.25 -24.31 5.87
N LEU A 78 12.92 -24.48 5.94
CA LEU A 78 12.02 -23.52 6.58
C LEU A 78 12.38 -23.28 8.05
N GLU A 79 12.65 -24.35 8.80
CA GLU A 79 13.05 -24.26 10.21
C GLU A 79 14.45 -23.64 10.40
N ALA A 80 15.32 -23.71 9.39
CA ALA A 80 16.70 -23.22 9.48
C ALA A 80 16.83 -21.76 9.03
N GLU A 81 16.13 -21.37 7.98
CA GLU A 81 16.25 -20.04 7.37
C GLU A 81 15.29 -19.02 7.97
N LEU A 82 14.11 -19.44 8.44
CA LEU A 82 13.10 -18.52 8.95
C LEU A 82 13.21 -18.29 10.47
N PRO A 83 12.89 -17.07 10.94
CA PRO A 83 12.97 -16.75 12.35
C PRO A 83 11.90 -17.50 13.13
N GLU A 84 12.29 -18.13 14.24
CA GLU A 84 11.37 -18.71 15.21
C GLU A 84 10.42 -17.63 15.76
N VAL A 85 9.11 -17.88 15.76
CA VAL A 85 8.09 -16.98 16.30
C VAL A 85 7.62 -17.50 17.65
N SER A 86 7.67 -16.66 18.70
CA SER A 86 7.18 -17.08 20.01
C SER A 86 5.65 -17.13 20.07
N GLU A 87 5.08 -17.91 20.99
CA GLU A 87 3.63 -17.93 21.24
C GLU A 87 3.06 -16.52 21.50
N GLU A 88 3.79 -15.67 22.24
CA GLU A 88 3.39 -14.28 22.47
C GLU A 88 3.37 -13.46 21.18
N GLU A 89 4.34 -13.66 20.28
CA GLU A 89 4.38 -12.99 18.97
C GLU A 89 3.21 -13.48 18.08
N ILE A 90 2.88 -14.78 18.10
CA ILE A 90 1.73 -15.35 17.40
C ILE A 90 0.42 -14.73 17.90
N GLU A 91 0.16 -14.75 19.22
CA GLU A 91 -1.05 -14.15 19.80
C GLU A 91 -1.19 -12.67 19.42
N GLU A 92 -0.05 -11.97 19.37
CA GLU A 92 -0.04 -10.56 19.00
C GLU A 92 -0.38 -10.33 17.53
N MET A 93 0.20 -11.13 16.64
CA MET A 93 -0.09 -11.09 15.21
C MET A 93 -1.53 -11.52 14.92
N GLU A 94 -2.09 -12.48 15.65
CA GLU A 94 -3.51 -12.85 15.56
C GLU A 94 -4.41 -11.68 15.94
N ALA A 95 -4.11 -10.97 17.03
CA ALA A 95 -4.86 -9.78 17.42
C ALA A 95 -4.75 -8.66 16.37
N ILE A 96 -3.60 -8.53 15.69
CA ILE A 96 -3.43 -7.60 14.57
C ILE A 96 -4.26 -8.04 13.36
N LEU A 97 -4.24 -9.33 13.02
CA LEU A 97 -5.03 -9.92 11.94
C LEU A 97 -6.53 -9.67 12.15
N GLU A 98 -7.05 -9.93 13.34
CA GLU A 98 -8.46 -9.66 13.67
C GLU A 98 -8.81 -8.19 13.52
N ARG A 99 -7.92 -7.28 13.96
CA ARG A 99 -8.12 -5.83 13.78
C ARG A 99 -8.07 -5.42 12.32
N ALA A 100 -7.13 -5.96 11.54
CA ALA A 100 -7.02 -5.66 10.11
C ALA A 100 -8.29 -6.10 9.37
N LEU A 101 -8.80 -7.29 9.65
CA LEU A 101 -10.09 -7.77 9.13
C LEU A 101 -11.26 -6.86 9.54
N ALA A 102 -11.24 -6.34 10.76
CA ALA A 102 -12.31 -5.50 11.27
C ALA A 102 -12.31 -4.07 10.71
N GLU A 103 -11.12 -3.48 10.56
CA GLU A 103 -10.91 -2.04 10.39
C GLU A 103 -10.32 -1.66 9.02
N ASP A 104 -9.45 -2.50 8.46
CA ASP A 104 -8.68 -2.18 7.26
C ASP A 104 -9.30 -2.78 5.98
N ILE A 105 -10.06 -3.88 6.11
CA ILE A 105 -10.75 -4.54 5.00
C ILE A 105 -12.16 -3.97 4.80
N HIS A 106 -12.52 -3.68 3.54
CA HIS A 106 -13.86 -3.22 3.21
C HIS A 106 -14.94 -4.21 3.69
N PRO A 107 -15.98 -3.78 4.44
CA PRO A 107 -16.96 -4.69 5.04
C PRO A 107 -17.68 -5.61 4.05
N GLY A 108 -17.84 -5.16 2.80
CA GLY A 108 -18.44 -5.97 1.73
C GLY A 108 -17.57 -7.16 1.32
N MET A 109 -16.24 -6.96 1.24
CA MET A 109 -15.29 -8.03 0.91
C MET A 109 -15.26 -9.04 2.05
N ARG A 110 -15.08 -8.58 3.29
CA ARG A 110 -15.11 -9.44 4.49
C ARG A 110 -16.37 -10.29 4.55
N ARG A 111 -17.54 -9.68 4.37
CA ARG A 111 -18.84 -10.38 4.41
C ARG A 111 -18.95 -11.46 3.33
N GLU A 112 -18.41 -11.22 2.14
CA GLU A 112 -18.45 -12.22 1.06
C GLU A 112 -17.49 -13.39 1.34
N ILE A 113 -16.30 -13.13 1.90
CA ILE A 113 -15.37 -14.16 2.41
C ILE A 113 -16.04 -15.01 3.49
N GLU A 114 -16.64 -14.38 4.51
CA GLU A 114 -17.37 -15.05 5.59
C GLU A 114 -18.53 -15.91 5.04
N LYS A 115 -19.31 -15.36 4.10
CA LYS A 115 -20.45 -16.06 3.48
C LYS A 115 -20.02 -17.27 2.65
N ARG A 116 -18.83 -17.20 2.01
CA ARG A 116 -18.23 -18.34 1.29
C ARG A 116 -17.59 -19.36 2.22
N GLY A 117 -17.54 -19.08 3.53
CA GLY A 117 -16.95 -19.98 4.52
C GLY A 117 -15.44 -20.15 4.32
N ILE A 118 -14.77 -19.11 3.84
CA ILE A 118 -13.32 -19.11 3.63
C ILE A 118 -12.65 -18.67 4.94
N PRO A 119 -12.01 -19.59 5.69
CA PRO A 119 -11.22 -19.20 6.86
C PRO A 119 -9.98 -18.40 6.44
N VAL A 120 -9.67 -17.40 7.26
CA VAL A 120 -8.38 -16.69 7.25
C VAL A 120 -7.60 -17.17 8.47
N ARG A 121 -6.38 -17.66 8.27
CA ARG A 121 -5.56 -18.29 9.32
C ARG A 121 -4.20 -17.64 9.38
N LEU A 122 -3.72 -17.40 10.59
CA LEU A 122 -2.30 -17.18 10.86
C LEU A 122 -1.67 -18.52 11.23
N LEU A 123 -0.59 -18.88 10.55
CA LEU A 123 0.20 -20.07 10.82
C LEU A 123 1.64 -19.64 11.09
N ASP A 124 2.40 -20.44 11.84
CA ASP A 124 3.81 -20.12 12.12
C ASP A 124 4.65 -20.17 10.83
N LEU A 125 4.63 -21.33 10.17
CA LEU A 125 5.33 -21.63 8.93
C LEU A 125 4.38 -22.20 7.86
N PRO A 126 4.70 -22.04 6.57
CA PRO A 126 3.98 -22.75 5.51
C PRO A 126 4.20 -24.26 5.59
N ALA A 127 3.18 -25.01 5.21
CA ALA A 127 3.35 -26.44 5.00
C ALA A 127 4.37 -26.66 3.87
N PRO A 128 5.31 -27.62 4.00
CA PRO A 128 6.30 -27.90 2.96
C PRO A 128 5.67 -28.25 1.61
N GLU A 129 4.52 -28.93 1.62
CA GLU A 129 3.74 -29.24 0.43
C GLU A 129 3.24 -27.96 -0.27
N THR A 130 2.83 -26.94 0.48
CA THR A 130 2.42 -25.65 -0.08
C THR A 130 3.58 -24.98 -0.81
N VAL A 131 4.76 -24.91 -0.19
CA VAL A 131 5.96 -24.31 -0.80
C VAL A 131 6.35 -25.07 -2.08
N LYS A 132 6.28 -26.40 -2.04
CA LYS A 132 6.55 -27.25 -3.21
C LYS A 132 5.56 -27.04 -4.35
N ASP A 133 4.27 -26.97 -4.05
CA ASP A 133 3.20 -26.83 -5.05
C ASP A 133 3.24 -25.45 -5.73
N VAL A 134 3.62 -24.43 -4.96
CA VAL A 134 3.67 -23.02 -5.38
C VAL A 134 5.01 -22.70 -6.07
N GLY A 135 6.09 -23.38 -5.69
CA GLY A 135 7.43 -23.22 -6.28
C GLY A 135 8.19 -21.98 -5.78
N TYR A 136 7.66 -21.29 -4.78
CA TYR A 136 8.32 -20.20 -4.06
C TYR A 136 7.85 -20.18 -2.61
N LEU A 137 8.43 -19.31 -1.78
CA LEU A 137 8.05 -19.13 -0.39
C LEU A 137 7.05 -17.96 -0.24
N PRO A 138 5.73 -18.20 -0.15
CA PRO A 138 4.74 -17.14 -0.01
C PRO A 138 4.64 -16.64 1.44
N THR A 139 4.50 -15.33 1.64
CA THR A 139 4.16 -14.73 2.95
C THR A 139 2.68 -14.92 3.30
N ALA A 140 1.81 -14.91 2.30
CA ALA A 140 0.42 -15.32 2.40
C ALA A 140 -0.03 -16.00 1.11
N ILE A 141 -1.08 -16.80 1.20
CA ILE A 141 -1.65 -17.49 0.04
C ILE A 141 -3.14 -17.78 0.20
N TRP A 142 -3.91 -17.52 -0.84
CA TRP A 142 -5.21 -18.11 -1.07
C TRP A 142 -5.04 -19.53 -1.62
N HIS A 143 -5.44 -20.54 -0.84
CA HIS A 143 -5.34 -21.94 -1.21
C HIS A 143 -6.70 -22.48 -1.70
N PRO A 144 -6.91 -22.63 -3.03
CA PRO A 144 -8.23 -22.99 -3.56
C PRO A 144 -8.68 -24.40 -3.15
N ALA A 145 -7.73 -25.33 -2.99
CA ALA A 145 -7.99 -26.71 -2.58
C ALA A 145 -8.44 -26.81 -1.10
N LEU A 146 -7.87 -25.98 -0.21
CA LEU A 146 -8.25 -25.93 1.20
C LEU A 146 -9.39 -24.93 1.47
N ASN A 147 -9.75 -24.14 0.46
CA ASN A 147 -10.69 -23.04 0.56
C ASN A 147 -10.32 -22.08 1.71
N ALA A 148 -9.02 -21.80 1.90
CA ALA A 148 -8.50 -21.02 3.02
C ALA A 148 -7.50 -19.95 2.56
N ILE A 149 -7.44 -18.84 3.29
CA ILE A 149 -6.36 -17.85 3.19
C ILE A 149 -5.42 -18.10 4.36
N GLU A 150 -4.14 -18.30 4.08
CA GLU A 150 -3.10 -18.53 5.07
C GLU A 150 -2.10 -17.38 5.05
N ILE A 151 -1.68 -16.92 6.22
CA ILE A 151 -0.63 -15.92 6.42
C ILE A 151 0.41 -16.55 7.35
N TYR A 152 1.69 -16.43 7.00
CA TYR A 152 2.77 -17.10 7.73
C TYR A 152 3.55 -16.10 8.61
N ALA A 153 3.48 -16.30 9.92
CA ALA A 153 3.99 -15.39 10.93
C ALA A 153 5.51 -15.22 10.86
N ALA A 154 6.26 -16.30 10.59
CA ALA A 154 7.71 -16.25 10.48
C ALA A 154 8.16 -15.30 9.35
N LEU A 155 7.45 -15.30 8.21
CA LEU A 155 7.73 -14.39 7.09
C LEU A 155 7.29 -12.96 7.36
N VAL A 156 6.14 -12.77 8.02
CA VAL A 156 5.75 -11.43 8.49
C VAL A 156 6.80 -10.86 9.44
N LYS A 157 7.36 -11.69 10.33
CA LYS A 157 8.45 -11.31 11.25
C LYS A 157 9.75 -11.05 10.51
N ASP A 158 10.10 -11.84 9.51
CA ASP A 158 11.31 -11.66 8.71
C ASP A 158 11.29 -10.32 7.96
N GLU A 159 10.18 -10.01 7.28
CA GLU A 159 10.02 -8.79 6.49
C GLU A 159 9.92 -7.52 7.34
N CYS A 160 9.28 -7.59 8.51
CA CYS A 160 8.95 -6.42 9.33
C CYS A 160 9.74 -6.32 10.63
N GLY A 161 10.56 -7.31 10.97
CA GLY A 161 11.15 -7.46 12.30
C GLY A 161 10.08 -7.58 13.38
N ARG A 162 10.26 -6.84 14.48
CA ARG A 162 9.33 -6.81 15.64
C ARG A 162 8.45 -5.55 15.69
N ASP A 163 8.26 -4.88 14.55
CA ASP A 163 7.43 -3.68 14.50
C ASP A 163 5.95 -4.02 14.26
N ARG A 164 5.15 -3.89 15.32
CA ARG A 164 3.69 -4.09 15.33
C ARG A 164 2.95 -3.26 14.28
N ARG A 165 3.43 -2.05 13.97
CA ARG A 165 2.81 -1.20 12.95
C ARG A 165 3.12 -1.71 11.54
N ALA A 166 4.34 -2.18 11.32
CA ALA A 166 4.74 -2.80 10.07
C ALA A 166 3.96 -4.12 9.85
N TRP A 167 3.82 -4.95 10.88
CA TRP A 167 2.98 -6.15 10.84
C TRP A 167 1.55 -5.84 10.43
N ARG A 168 0.91 -4.85 11.05
CA ARG A 168 -0.47 -4.48 10.69
C ARG A 168 -0.60 -4.05 9.24
N ARG A 169 0.32 -3.21 8.76
CA ARG A 169 0.31 -2.75 7.38
C ARG A 169 0.47 -3.93 6.41
N LEU A 170 1.49 -4.77 6.64
CA LEU A 170 1.77 -5.93 5.78
C LEU A 170 0.60 -6.92 5.78
N ILE A 171 0.09 -7.29 6.96
CA ILE A 171 -1.08 -8.18 7.08
C ILE A 171 -2.30 -7.60 6.36
N GLY A 172 -2.57 -6.30 6.50
CA GLY A 172 -3.66 -5.64 5.77
C GLY A 172 -3.51 -5.73 4.25
N GLU A 173 -2.30 -5.48 3.73
CA GLU A 173 -1.98 -5.59 2.30
C GLU A 173 -2.13 -7.03 1.78
N LEU A 174 -1.61 -8.01 2.53
CA LEU A 174 -1.73 -9.43 2.20
C LEU A 174 -3.19 -9.89 2.19
N LEU A 175 -3.98 -9.46 3.19
CA LEU A 175 -5.42 -9.78 3.24
C LEU A 175 -6.16 -9.24 2.02
N LEU A 176 -5.94 -7.97 1.65
CA LEU A 176 -6.58 -7.38 0.47
C LEU A 176 -6.21 -8.16 -0.81
N HIS A 177 -4.94 -8.53 -0.95
CA HIS A 177 -4.44 -9.28 -2.09
C HIS A 177 -5.08 -10.67 -2.18
N GLU A 178 -4.98 -11.47 -1.12
CA GLU A 178 -5.47 -12.86 -1.12
C GLU A 178 -6.99 -12.96 -1.11
N MET A 179 -7.69 -12.03 -0.44
CA MET A 179 -9.15 -11.94 -0.55
C MET A 179 -9.57 -11.55 -1.97
N GLY A 180 -8.81 -10.71 -2.65
CA GLY A 180 -8.99 -10.41 -4.07
C GLY A 180 -8.98 -11.68 -4.92
N HIS A 181 -7.94 -12.49 -4.78
CA HIS A 181 -7.82 -13.78 -5.48
C HIS A 181 -8.95 -14.73 -5.13
N ALA A 182 -9.29 -14.86 -3.84
CA ALA A 182 -10.37 -15.72 -3.36
C ALA A 182 -11.76 -15.32 -3.90
N LEU A 183 -11.95 -14.02 -4.17
CA LEU A 183 -13.18 -13.49 -4.76
C LEU A 183 -13.17 -13.48 -6.29
N GLY A 184 -12.02 -13.75 -6.92
CA GLY A 184 -11.84 -13.69 -8.37
C GLY A 184 -11.81 -12.25 -8.90
N LEU A 185 -11.38 -11.30 -8.07
CA LEU A 185 -11.26 -9.88 -8.42
C LEU A 185 -9.90 -9.62 -9.07
N GLY A 186 -9.88 -8.84 -10.15
CA GLY A 186 -8.62 -8.36 -10.73
C GLY A 186 -7.97 -7.27 -9.86
N GLU A 187 -6.67 -7.01 -10.04
CA GLU A 187 -5.94 -5.98 -9.27
C GLU A 187 -6.60 -4.59 -9.32
N SER A 188 -7.24 -4.22 -10.44
CA SER A 188 -7.97 -2.96 -10.57
C SER A 188 -9.22 -2.90 -9.70
N GLU A 189 -9.88 -4.04 -9.46
CA GLU A 189 -11.08 -4.15 -8.65
C GLU A 189 -10.73 -4.23 -7.16
N VAL A 190 -9.59 -4.85 -6.81
CA VAL A 190 -9.08 -4.87 -5.42
C VAL A 190 -8.79 -3.44 -4.90
N LYS A 191 -8.32 -2.53 -5.78
CA LYS A 191 -8.12 -1.11 -5.43
C LYS A 191 -9.41 -0.37 -5.09
N ASP A 192 -10.58 -0.87 -5.53
CA ASP A 192 -11.87 -0.31 -5.12
C ASP A 192 -12.29 -0.78 -3.71
N PHE A 193 -11.59 -1.77 -3.14
CA PHE A 193 -11.84 -2.37 -1.83
C PHE A 193 -10.71 -2.14 -0.79
N GLY A 194 -9.59 -1.54 -1.18
CA GLY A 194 -8.43 -1.23 -0.33
C GLY A 194 -8.11 0.27 -0.26
N VAL A 195 -7.49 0.67 0.85
CA VAL A 195 -7.28 2.05 1.37
C VAL A 195 -6.82 3.10 0.34
#